data_AF-A0A4Q6ICH9-F1
#
_entry.id   AF-A0A4Q6ICH9-F1
#
_cell.length_a   1.000
_cell.length_b   1.000
_cell.length_c   1.000
_cell.angle_alpha   90.00
_cell.angle_beta   90.00
_cell.angle_gamma   90.00
#
_symmetry.space_group_name_H-M   'P 1'
#
loop_
_entity.id
_entity.type
_entity.pdbx_description
1 polymer ?
#
loop_
_entity_poly.entity_id
_entity_poly.type
_entity_poly.pdbx_seq_one_letter_code
_entity_poly.pdbx_strand_id
1 'polypeptide(L)'
;MNISNLTSQNENNVVIENLKRYIERIEKLESEKEEISRYIKKVYNEANSNGFNAKVMRQIVKLRKMDNDDREEHEMLLMTYKRALGILVEVDE
;
A
#
# COMPACT_ATOMS: atom_id res chain seq x y z
N MET A 1 -19.80 48.27 -13.76
CA MET A 1 -19.60 46.83 -13.51
C MET A 1 -20.66 46.38 -12.51
N ASN A 2 -21.44 45.34 -12.83
CA ASN A 2 -22.49 44.83 -11.94
C ASN A 2 -21.88 43.99 -10.80
N ILE A 3 -22.34 44.23 -9.58
CA ILE A 3 -21.87 43.56 -8.35
C ILE A 3 -22.00 42.04 -8.45
N SER A 4 -23.03 41.54 -9.13
CA SER A 4 -23.24 40.12 -9.41
C SER A 4 -22.10 39.45 -10.20
N ASN A 5 -21.48 40.16 -11.16
CA ASN A 5 -20.32 39.62 -11.87
C ASN A 5 -19.06 39.59 -11.00
N LEU A 6 -18.94 40.48 -10.01
CA LEU A 6 -17.80 40.52 -9.09
C LEU A 6 -17.87 39.39 -8.05
N THR A 7 -19.07 39.06 -7.54
CA THR A 7 -19.26 37.93 -6.62
C THR A 7 -18.99 36.59 -7.29
N SER A 8 -19.52 36.34 -8.49
CA SER A 8 -19.29 35.06 -9.18
C SER A 8 -17.82 34.86 -9.59
N GLN A 9 -17.10 35.94 -9.97
CA GLN A 9 -15.67 35.84 -10.25
C GLN A 9 -14.84 35.56 -8.97
N ASN A 10 -15.23 36.13 -7.83
CA ASN A 10 -14.59 35.84 -6.55
C ASN A 10 -14.84 34.41 -6.07
N GLU A 11 -16.07 33.89 -6.22
CA GLU A 11 -16.39 32.49 -5.91
C GLU A 11 -15.58 31.52 -6.77
N ASN A 12 -15.45 31.79 -8.08
CA ASN A 12 -14.62 31.00 -8.98
C ASN A 12 -13.13 31.02 -8.58
N ASN A 13 -12.62 32.17 -8.16
CA ASN A 13 -11.25 32.30 -7.68
C ASN A 13 -10.99 31.48 -6.41
N VAL A 14 -11.93 31.49 -5.46
CA VAL A 14 -11.83 30.67 -4.22
C VAL A 14 -11.86 29.17 -4.55
N VAL A 15 -12.71 28.74 -5.48
CA VAL A 15 -12.77 27.33 -5.93
C VAL A 15 -11.45 26.90 -6.56
N ILE A 16 -10.86 27.74 -7.43
CA ILE A 16 -9.57 27.46 -8.07
C ILE A 16 -8.44 27.39 -7.05
N GLU A 17 -8.41 28.30 -6.08
CA GLU A 17 -7.39 28.30 -5.02
C GLU A 17 -7.47 27.04 -4.16
N ASN A 18 -8.68 26.63 -3.77
CA ASN A 18 -8.89 25.39 -3.03
C ASN A 18 -8.42 24.17 -3.81
N LEU A 19 -8.75 24.09 -5.11
CA LEU A 19 -8.30 23.00 -5.98
C LEU A 19 -6.76 22.94 -6.03
N LYS A 20 -6.08 24.08 -6.20
CA LYS A 20 -4.61 24.14 -6.19
C LYS A 20 -4.03 23.62 -4.87
N ARG A 21 -4.58 24.04 -3.73
CA ARG A 21 -4.14 23.58 -2.41
C ARG A 21 -4.31 22.06 -2.24
N TYR A 22 -5.39 21.48 -2.76
CA TYR A 22 -5.56 20.02 -2.74
C TYR A 22 -4.54 19.31 -3.63
N ILE A 23 -4.31 19.81 -4.85
CA ILE A 23 -3.34 19.23 -5.79
C ILE A 23 -1.93 19.26 -5.20
N GLU A 24 -1.48 20.42 -4.70
CA GLU A 24 -0.14 20.57 -4.11
C GLU A 24 0.08 19.60 -2.93
N ARG A 25 -0.94 19.41 -2.10
CA ARG A 25 -0.88 18.44 -0.99
C ARG A 25 -0.77 17.00 -1.50
N ILE A 26 -1.53 16.63 -2.53
CA ILE A 26 -1.49 15.29 -3.13
C ILE A 26 -0.13 15.04 -3.78
N GLU A 27 0.40 15.99 -4.55
CA GLU A 27 1.71 15.87 -5.20
C GLU A 27 2.83 15.67 -4.18
N LYS A 28 2.79 16.42 -3.07
CA LYS A 28 3.72 16.22 -1.96
C LYS A 28 3.61 14.80 -1.38
N LEU A 29 2.40 14.33 -1.11
CA LEU A 29 2.17 12.98 -0.57
C LEU A 29 2.61 11.87 -1.55
N GLU A 30 2.41 12.03 -2.85
CA GLU A 30 2.90 11.07 -3.86
C GLU A 30 4.43 11.06 -3.92
N SER A 31 5.09 12.22 -3.82
CA SER A 31 6.55 12.28 -3.72
C SER A 31 7.09 11.58 -2.48
N GLU A 32 6.47 11.82 -1.31
CA GLU A 32 6.84 11.15 -0.05
C GLU A 32 6.64 9.63 -0.13
N LYS A 33 5.52 9.19 -0.71
CA LYS A 33 5.21 7.78 -0.96
C LYS A 33 6.21 7.13 -1.91
N GLU A 34 6.66 7.82 -2.95
CA GLU A 34 7.71 7.32 -3.85
C GLU A 34 9.04 7.15 -3.12
N GLU A 35 9.43 8.13 -2.30
CA GLU A 35 10.64 8.05 -1.48
C GLU A 35 10.60 6.86 -0.51
N ILE A 36 9.50 6.71 0.23
CA ILE A 36 9.27 5.57 1.14
C ILE A 36 9.33 4.25 0.37
N SER A 37 8.69 4.18 -0.80
CA SER A 37 8.70 2.98 -1.65
C SER A 37 10.12 2.61 -2.10
N ARG A 38 10.96 3.61 -2.41
CA ARG A 38 12.38 3.41 -2.73
C ARG A 38 13.15 2.87 -1.53
N TYR A 39 12.92 3.39 -0.32
CA TYR A 39 13.56 2.86 0.90
C TYR A 39 13.15 1.42 1.19
N ILE A 40 11.85 1.08 1.08
CA ILE A 40 11.37 -0.30 1.23
C ILE A 40 12.06 -1.23 0.22
N LYS A 41 12.21 -0.79 -1.04
CA LYS A 41 12.91 -1.57 -2.07
C LYS A 41 14.39 -1.79 -1.71
N LYS A 42 15.08 -0.78 -1.17
CA LYS A 42 16.47 -0.92 -0.71
C LYS A 42 16.59 -1.99 0.38
N VAL A 43 15.71 -2.01 1.37
CA VAL A 43 15.70 -3.04 2.44
C VAL A 43 15.52 -4.44 1.86
N TYR A 44 14.59 -4.63 0.93
CA TYR A 44 14.41 -5.94 0.28
C TYR A 44 15.65 -6.35 -0.54
N ASN A 45 16.32 -5.41 -1.20
CA ASN A 45 17.53 -5.69 -1.96
C ASN A 45 18.72 -6.03 -1.06
N GLU A 46 18.87 -5.33 0.06
CA GLU A 46 19.86 -5.61 1.09
C GLU A 46 19.64 -7.01 1.67
N ALA A 47 18.41 -7.34 2.07
CA ALA A 47 18.06 -8.67 2.55
C ALA A 47 18.38 -9.77 1.53
N ASN A 48 18.10 -9.51 0.25
CA ASN A 48 18.46 -10.44 -0.83
C ASN A 48 19.97 -10.63 -0.98
N SER A 49 20.75 -9.55 -0.81
CA SER A 49 22.22 -9.61 -0.83
C SER A 49 22.78 -10.37 0.38
N ASN A 50 22.06 -10.35 1.50
CA ASN A 50 22.37 -11.10 2.71
C ASN A 50 21.79 -12.54 2.72
N GLY A 51 21.27 -13.03 1.58
CA GLY A 51 20.83 -14.43 1.43
C GLY A 51 19.36 -14.71 1.78
N PHE A 52 18.55 -13.70 2.08
CA PHE A 52 17.12 -13.88 2.35
C PHE A 52 16.28 -13.85 1.06
N ASN A 53 15.21 -14.64 1.02
CA ASN A 53 14.28 -14.63 -0.11
C ASN A 53 13.29 -13.45 0.00
N ALA A 54 13.52 -12.39 -0.78
CA ALA A 54 12.68 -11.21 -0.76
C ALA A 54 11.20 -11.46 -1.15
N LYS A 55 10.90 -12.48 -1.97
CA LYS A 55 9.50 -12.83 -2.32
C LYS A 55 8.76 -13.40 -1.09
N VAL A 56 9.40 -14.32 -0.37
CA VAL A 56 8.84 -14.88 0.87
C VAL A 56 8.67 -13.79 1.93
N MET A 57 9.66 -12.90 2.09
CA MET A 57 9.55 -11.77 3.02
C MET A 57 8.35 -10.86 2.72
N ARG A 58 8.03 -10.58 1.44
CA ARG A 58 6.83 -9.82 1.07
C ARG A 58 5.55 -10.52 1.48
N GLN A 59 5.49 -11.85 1.36
CA GLN A 59 4.36 -12.64 1.84
C GLN A 59 4.20 -12.51 3.36
N ILE A 60 5.30 -12.62 4.12
CA ILE A 60 5.28 -12.43 5.57
C ILE A 60 4.81 -11.02 5.95
N VAL A 61 5.30 -9.97 5.28
CA VAL A 61 4.85 -8.60 5.54
C VAL A 61 3.36 -8.43 5.24
N LYS A 62 2.82 -9.09 4.20
CA LYS A 62 1.38 -9.09 3.92
C LYS A 62 0.59 -9.77 5.03
N LEU A 63 1.02 -10.96 5.47
CA LEU A 63 0.38 -11.71 6.57
C LEU A 63 0.40 -10.93 7.89
N ARG A 64 1.49 -10.20 8.17
CA ARG A 64 1.62 -9.37 9.38
C ARG A 64 0.75 -8.11 9.37
N LYS A 65 0.18 -7.72 8.23
CA LYS A 65 -0.75 -6.59 8.11
C LYS A 65 -2.21 -7.00 8.34
N MET A 66 -2.51 -8.29 8.27
CA MET A 66 -3.83 -8.84 8.59
C MET A 66 -4.00 -8.85 10.11
N ASP A 67 -5.23 -8.72 10.60
CA ASP A 67 -5.53 -9.02 11.99
C ASP A 67 -5.37 -10.52 12.25
N ASN A 68 -5.38 -10.90 13.53
CA ASN A 68 -5.05 -12.26 13.92
C ASN A 68 -6.10 -13.27 13.44
N ASP A 69 -7.38 -12.92 13.51
CA ASP A 69 -8.48 -13.83 13.18
C ASP A 69 -8.51 -14.09 11.67
N ASP A 70 -8.42 -13.02 10.86
CA ASP A 70 -8.32 -13.14 9.39
C ASP A 70 -7.10 -13.96 8.96
N ARG A 71 -5.96 -13.82 9.67
CA ARG A 71 -4.74 -14.57 9.37
C ARG A 71 -4.92 -16.06 9.69
N GLU A 72 -5.53 -16.39 10.82
CA GLU A 72 -5.77 -17.78 11.23
C GLU A 72 -6.75 -18.48 10.28
N GLU A 73 -7.85 -17.82 9.92
CA GLU A 73 -8.80 -18.34 8.94
C GLU A 73 -8.12 -18.57 7.58
N HIS A 74 -7.35 -17.60 7.11
CA HIS A 74 -6.61 -17.71 5.85
C HIS A 74 -5.61 -18.87 5.86
N GLU A 75 -4.83 -19.06 6.93
CA GLU A 75 -3.88 -20.19 7.03
C GLU A 75 -4.60 -21.54 7.09
N MET A 76 -5.72 -21.64 7.80
CA MET A 76 -6.53 -22.87 7.84
C MET A 76 -7.08 -23.23 6.45
N LEU A 77 -7.62 -22.25 5.72
CA LEU A 77 -8.12 -22.44 4.35
C LEU A 77 -6.98 -22.83 3.40
N LEU A 78 -5.85 -22.13 3.49
CA LEU A 78 -4.67 -22.41 2.67
C LEU A 78 -4.15 -23.83 2.92
N MET A 79 -4.09 -24.27 4.18
CA MET A 79 -3.70 -25.63 4.54
C MET A 79 -4.67 -26.66 3.96
N THR A 80 -5.98 -26.41 4.06
CA THR A 80 -7.03 -27.27 3.50
C THR A 80 -6.87 -27.43 2.00
N TYR A 81 -6.64 -26.33 1.26
CA TYR A 81 -6.45 -26.37 -0.18
C TYR A 81 -5.13 -27.05 -0.59
N LYS A 82 -4.03 -26.79 0.13
CA LYS A 82 -2.75 -27.47 -0.12
C LYS A 82 -2.87 -28.98 0.07
N ARG A 83 -3.58 -29.43 1.11
CA ARG A 83 -3.84 -30.86 1.35
C ARG A 83 -4.69 -31.46 0.23
N ALA A 84 -5.79 -30.80 -0.15
CA ALA A 84 -6.67 -31.27 -1.23
C ALA A 84 -5.94 -31.38 -2.59
N LEU A 85 -4.94 -30.53 -2.83
CA LEU A 85 -4.14 -30.53 -4.06
C LEU A 85 -2.86 -31.38 -3.97
N GLY A 86 -2.59 -32.03 -2.83
CA GLY A 86 -1.37 -32.84 -2.65
C GLY A 86 -0.06 -32.03 -2.68
N ILE A 87 -0.12 -30.71 -2.41
CA ILE A 87 1.04 -29.81 -2.39
C ILE A 87 1.69 -29.78 -0.99
N LEU A 88 0.96 -30.20 0.04
CA LEU A 88 1.46 -30.28 1.40
C LEU A 88 2.48 -31.42 1.50
N VAL A 89 3.74 -31.09 1.82
CA VAL A 89 4.73 -32.08 2.25
C VAL A 89 4.48 -32.29 3.74
N GLU A 90 3.86 -33.41 4.10
CA GLU A 90 3.88 -33.86 5.49
C GLU A 90 5.32 -34.31 5.77
N VAL A 91 5.99 -33.60 6.69
CA VAL A 91 7.28 -34.05 7.21
C VAL A 91 6.92 -35.10 8.24
N ASP A 92 7.05 -36.37 7.86
CA ASP A 92 7.00 -37.47 8.82
C ASP A 92 8.12 -37.22 9.84
N GLU A 93 7.77 -37.15 11.13
CA GLU A 93 8.71 -36.98 12.25
C GLU A 93 9.71 -38.16 12.37
#